data_AF-A0A125RAZ8-F1
#
_entry.id   AF-A0A125RAZ8-F1
#
_cell.length_a   1.000
_cell.length_b   1.000
_cell.length_c   1.000
_cell.angle_alpha   90.00
_cell.angle_beta   90.00
_cell.angle_gamma   90.00
#
_symmetry.space_group_name_H-M   'P 1'
#
loop_
_entity.id
_entity.type
_entity.pdbx_description
1 polymer ?
#
loop_
_entity_poly.entity_id
_entity_poly.type
_entity_poly.pdbx_seq_one_letter_code
_entity_poly.pdbx_strand_id
1 'polypeptide(L)'
;MRHELFEVGSYDYSDLDDRLDKPVEWTEDDLKLIAENYRGGIPLTSEHDNIYVGIGNNIEFEEGKLFIEIPDELDMEGKGLSPKVDVLLKDNGDSFGIDTMSLIDVGVTKHPRKIRLLNSEITGETGNPNPEPAPQPQPQPPAKDTNVATSLLLEKLQGKDAEIGKLQDEINNLKEESKKYDEIKKAIEENKEFIDSKDDILKELSELRKAENERKIKDYEAKYNFNYNENAQDKEIIDKLLSGDVDMELMEKLAERRIKIEAASDGSTPGGRNPANSGDVGETGDTGNAGDENAPSFTTREEYNKILKDMGFNRTRI
;
A
#
# COMPACT_ATOMS: atom_id res chain seq x y z
N MET A 1 -15.26 1.39 15.83
CA MET A 1 -16.00 1.07 17.10
C MET A 1 -15.30 -0.04 17.88
N ARG A 2 -15.35 -0.04 19.23
CA ARG A 2 -14.74 -1.06 20.11
C ARG A 2 -15.68 -2.24 20.35
N HIS A 3 -15.18 -3.47 20.19
CA HIS A 3 -15.94 -4.71 20.34
C HIS A 3 -15.21 -5.70 21.25
N GLU A 4 -15.98 -6.48 22.00
CA GLU A 4 -15.47 -7.63 22.75
C GLU A 4 -15.11 -8.74 21.76
N LEU A 5 -13.91 -9.32 21.95
CA LEU A 5 -13.36 -10.37 21.11
C LEU A 5 -13.39 -11.72 21.82
N PHE A 6 -12.90 -11.78 23.06
CA PHE A 6 -12.82 -13.03 23.82
C PHE A 6 -12.65 -12.76 25.32
N GLU A 7 -13.09 -13.67 26.20
CA GLU A 7 -12.98 -13.52 27.65
C GLU A 7 -12.28 -14.74 28.27
N VAL A 8 -11.58 -14.52 29.38
CA VAL A 8 -10.97 -15.60 30.17
C VAL A 8 -12.01 -16.66 30.55
N GLY A 9 -11.58 -17.92 30.61
CA GLY A 9 -12.50 -19.00 30.95
C GLY A 9 -12.05 -20.37 30.49
N SER A 10 -12.90 -21.34 30.75
CA SER A 10 -12.73 -22.74 30.35
C SER A 10 -13.71 -23.05 29.23
N TYR A 11 -13.21 -23.55 28.11
CA TYR A 11 -13.98 -23.71 26.89
C TYR A 11 -13.83 -25.11 26.30
N ASP A 12 -14.95 -25.66 25.84
CA ASP A 12 -15.00 -26.95 25.17
C ASP A 12 -14.77 -26.78 23.66
N TYR A 13 -13.83 -27.56 23.13
CA TYR A 13 -13.48 -27.61 21.71
C TYR A 13 -13.54 -29.04 21.15
N SER A 14 -14.21 -29.96 21.85
CA SER A 14 -14.39 -31.35 21.43
C SER A 14 -15.09 -31.49 20.07
N ASP A 15 -15.80 -30.44 19.62
CA ASP A 15 -16.42 -30.40 18.30
C ASP A 15 -15.44 -30.08 17.15
N LEU A 16 -14.21 -29.66 17.47
CA LEU A 16 -13.18 -29.31 16.48
C LEU A 16 -12.17 -30.44 16.23
N ASP A 17 -11.77 -31.17 17.28
CA ASP A 17 -10.77 -32.24 17.21
C ASP A 17 -11.09 -33.27 18.30
N ASP A 18 -11.17 -34.56 17.92
CA ASP A 18 -11.47 -35.67 18.83
C ASP A 18 -10.41 -35.82 19.94
N ARG A 19 -9.22 -35.25 19.78
CA ARG A 19 -8.15 -35.20 20.80
C ARG A 19 -8.39 -34.14 21.88
N LEU A 20 -9.30 -33.20 21.65
CA LEU A 20 -9.67 -32.16 22.62
C LEU A 20 -10.83 -32.64 23.50
N ASP A 21 -10.57 -33.73 24.23
CA ASP A 21 -11.57 -34.43 25.06
C ASP A 21 -11.82 -33.78 26.43
N LYS A 22 -11.12 -32.70 26.72
CA LYS A 22 -11.21 -31.89 27.95
C LYS A 22 -11.12 -30.41 27.61
N PRO A 23 -11.61 -29.51 28.48
CA PRO A 23 -11.68 -28.11 28.15
C PRO A 23 -10.29 -27.46 28.10
N VAL A 24 -10.17 -26.43 27.28
CA VAL A 24 -8.99 -25.56 27.23
C VAL A 24 -9.23 -24.35 28.13
N GLU A 25 -8.29 -24.09 29.03
CA GLU A 25 -8.31 -22.96 29.95
C GLU A 25 -7.54 -21.78 29.38
N TRP A 26 -8.20 -20.62 29.43
CA TRP A 26 -7.70 -19.33 28.99
C TRP A 26 -7.56 -18.40 30.19
N THR A 27 -6.33 -18.04 30.50
CA THR A 27 -5.98 -17.19 31.63
C THR A 27 -5.87 -15.72 31.23
N GLU A 28 -5.78 -14.80 32.20
CA GLU A 28 -5.52 -13.40 31.89
C GLU A 28 -4.18 -13.20 31.20
N ASP A 29 -3.16 -13.97 31.58
CA ASP A 29 -1.82 -13.84 31.02
C ASP A 29 -1.80 -14.25 29.55
N ASP A 30 -2.61 -15.24 29.17
CA ASP A 30 -2.81 -15.64 27.78
C ASP A 30 -3.39 -14.49 26.94
N LEU A 31 -4.44 -13.84 27.43
CA LEU A 31 -5.09 -12.73 26.72
C LEU A 31 -4.20 -11.48 26.69
N LYS A 32 -3.44 -11.20 27.76
CA LYS A 32 -2.45 -10.11 27.78
C LYS A 32 -1.36 -10.35 26.73
N LEU A 33 -0.89 -11.59 26.57
CA LEU A 33 0.10 -11.94 25.56
C LEU A 33 -0.41 -11.66 24.15
N ILE A 34 -1.69 -11.93 23.86
CA ILE A 34 -2.31 -11.58 22.57
C ILE A 34 -2.31 -10.06 22.38
N ALA A 35 -2.75 -9.28 23.38
CA ALA A 35 -2.77 -7.82 23.28
C ALA A 35 -1.37 -7.21 23.09
N GLU A 36 -0.34 -7.77 23.73
CA GLU A 36 1.03 -7.29 23.63
C GLU A 36 1.67 -7.58 22.26
N ASN A 37 1.41 -8.76 21.71
CA ASN A 37 2.01 -9.22 20.44
C ASN A 37 1.38 -8.56 19.21
N TYR A 38 0.11 -8.13 19.28
CA TYR A 38 -0.63 -7.61 18.13
C TYR A 38 -0.85 -6.10 18.20
N ARG A 39 0.24 -5.34 18.04
CA ARG A 39 0.21 -3.86 17.92
C ARG A 39 0.00 -3.35 16.49
N GLY A 40 0.20 -4.19 15.48
CA GLY A 40 0.13 -3.81 14.06
C GLY A 40 -1.26 -3.92 13.42
N GLY A 41 -2.28 -4.27 14.20
CA GLY A 41 -3.60 -4.64 13.70
C GLY A 41 -3.66 -6.10 13.25
N ILE A 42 -4.87 -6.65 13.18
CA ILE A 42 -5.18 -8.03 12.78
C ILE A 42 -6.13 -8.00 11.57
N PRO A 43 -5.94 -8.85 10.55
CA PRO A 43 -6.87 -8.93 9.44
C PRO A 43 -8.25 -9.39 9.89
N LEU A 44 -9.27 -8.71 9.39
CA LEU A 44 -10.67 -9.12 9.47
C LEU A 44 -11.03 -9.83 8.17
N THR A 45 -11.60 -11.02 8.27
CA THR A 45 -11.96 -11.85 7.12
C THR A 45 -13.45 -12.17 7.10
N SER A 46 -14.05 -12.30 5.92
CA SER A 46 -15.43 -12.82 5.81
C SER A 46 -15.40 -14.32 6.07
N GLU A 47 -16.10 -14.80 7.10
CA GLU A 47 -16.27 -16.24 7.43
C GLU A 47 -14.96 -17.06 7.53
N HIS A 48 -13.79 -16.42 7.69
CA HIS A 48 -12.44 -17.02 7.59
C HIS A 48 -12.04 -17.54 6.19
N ASP A 49 -12.72 -17.13 5.11
CA ASP A 49 -12.47 -17.60 3.73
C ASP A 49 -11.29 -16.90 3.03
N ASN A 50 -10.34 -16.33 3.79
CA ASN A 50 -9.27 -15.45 3.29
C ASN A 50 -9.76 -14.23 2.48
N ILE A 51 -11.06 -13.91 2.55
CA ILE A 51 -11.63 -12.72 1.94
C ILE A 51 -11.44 -11.57 2.94
N TYR A 52 -10.48 -10.71 2.67
CA TYR A 52 -10.18 -9.55 3.52
C TYR A 52 -11.30 -8.51 3.47
N VAL A 53 -11.81 -8.13 4.65
CA VAL A 53 -12.88 -7.13 4.82
C VAL A 53 -12.47 -5.92 5.64
N GLY A 54 -11.28 -5.94 6.26
CA GLY A 54 -10.73 -4.80 6.99
C GLY A 54 -9.57 -5.18 7.91
N ILE A 55 -9.08 -4.21 8.68
CA ILE A 55 -8.11 -4.43 9.77
C ILE A 55 -8.78 -4.02 11.08
N GLY A 56 -8.73 -4.92 12.07
CA GLY A 56 -9.04 -4.56 13.44
C GLY A 56 -7.78 -4.09 14.15
N ASN A 57 -7.87 -2.98 14.88
CA ASN A 57 -6.75 -2.32 15.54
C ASN A 57 -6.96 -2.31 17.05
N ASN A 58 -5.96 -1.80 17.79
CA ASN A 58 -6.03 -1.54 19.23
C ASN A 58 -6.58 -2.74 20.00
N ILE A 59 -5.91 -3.89 19.84
CA ILE A 59 -6.24 -5.08 20.63
C ILE A 59 -5.78 -4.83 22.06
N GLU A 60 -6.74 -4.79 22.98
CA GLU A 60 -6.51 -4.39 24.37
C GLU A 60 -7.15 -5.39 25.32
N PHE A 61 -6.43 -5.71 26.39
CA PHE A 61 -6.95 -6.49 27.50
C PHE A 61 -7.46 -5.56 28.61
N GLU A 62 -8.72 -5.72 29.00
CA GLU A 62 -9.35 -4.97 30.09
C GLU A 62 -10.35 -5.88 30.82
N GLU A 63 -10.30 -5.90 32.16
CA GLU A 63 -11.26 -6.61 33.02
C GLU A 63 -11.52 -8.09 32.65
N GLY A 64 -10.47 -8.84 32.30
CA GLY A 64 -10.60 -10.27 31.94
C GLY A 64 -11.08 -10.52 30.50
N LYS A 65 -11.15 -9.47 29.68
CA LYS A 65 -11.64 -9.52 28.31
C LYS A 65 -10.67 -8.89 27.32
N LEU A 66 -10.60 -9.46 26.14
CA LEU A 66 -9.88 -8.95 24.99
C LEU A 66 -10.87 -8.14 24.14
N PHE A 67 -10.47 -6.92 23.79
CA PHE A 67 -11.23 -6.03 22.93
C PHE A 67 -10.46 -5.73 21.66
N ILE A 68 -11.18 -5.31 20.63
CA ILE A 68 -10.65 -4.90 19.35
C ILE A 68 -11.45 -3.72 18.79
N GLU A 69 -10.78 -2.79 18.13
CA GLU A 69 -11.42 -1.74 17.37
C GLU A 69 -11.58 -2.15 15.91
N ILE A 70 -12.81 -2.13 15.41
CA ILE A 70 -13.11 -2.42 14.00
C ILE A 70 -13.42 -1.13 13.23
N PRO A 71 -13.21 -1.10 11.89
CA PRO A 71 -13.55 0.04 11.05
C PRO A 71 -15.04 0.36 11.09
N ASP A 72 -15.41 1.64 11.14
CA ASP A 72 -16.82 2.06 11.24
C ASP A 72 -17.63 1.76 9.97
N GLU A 73 -16.94 1.61 8.83
CA GLU A 73 -17.51 1.28 7.52
C GLU A 73 -17.81 -0.22 7.36
N LEU A 74 -17.36 -1.05 8.32
CA LEU A 74 -17.54 -2.49 8.26
C LEU A 74 -18.99 -2.86 8.58
N ASP A 75 -19.65 -3.54 7.63
CA ASP A 75 -21.01 -4.05 7.83
C ASP A 75 -21.03 -5.22 8.82
N MET A 76 -21.45 -4.89 10.04
CA MET A 76 -21.63 -5.81 11.16
C MET A 76 -23.09 -6.24 11.36
N GLU A 77 -24.03 -5.87 10.46
CA GLU A 77 -25.44 -6.17 10.66
C GLU A 77 -25.69 -7.69 10.68
N GLY A 78 -26.17 -8.19 11.83
CA GLY A 78 -26.41 -9.62 12.04
C GLY A 78 -25.14 -10.49 12.05
N LYS A 79 -23.96 -9.89 12.20
CA LYS A 79 -22.67 -10.59 12.27
C LYS A 79 -21.99 -10.32 13.62
N GLY A 80 -21.10 -11.22 14.02
CA GLY A 80 -20.20 -11.06 15.15
C GLY A 80 -18.76 -11.39 14.76
N LEU A 81 -17.87 -11.26 15.74
CA LEU A 81 -16.45 -11.53 15.61
C LEU A 81 -16.14 -12.95 16.08
N SER A 82 -15.29 -13.64 15.33
CA SER A 82 -14.80 -14.99 15.62
C SER A 82 -13.29 -14.99 15.50
N PRO A 83 -12.52 -14.80 16.58
CA PRO A 83 -11.06 -14.83 16.51
C PRO A 83 -10.58 -16.24 16.17
N LYS A 84 -9.51 -16.33 15.37
CA LYS A 84 -8.82 -17.58 15.06
C LYS A 84 -7.39 -17.50 15.55
N VAL A 85 -7.00 -18.49 16.33
CA VAL A 85 -5.67 -18.60 16.91
C VAL A 85 -5.03 -19.91 16.50
N ASP A 86 -3.74 -19.84 16.22
CA ASP A 86 -2.86 -21.00 16.15
C ASP A 86 -2.29 -21.24 17.55
N VAL A 87 -2.45 -22.44 18.09
CA VAL A 87 -2.14 -22.73 19.50
C VAL A 87 -1.39 -24.04 19.66
N LEU A 88 -0.37 -24.02 20.52
CA LEU A 88 0.21 -25.22 21.09
C LEU A 88 -0.39 -25.44 22.48
N LEU A 89 -0.95 -26.62 22.71
CA LEU A 89 -1.58 -26.94 23.97
C LEU A 89 -0.64 -27.74 24.88
N LYS A 90 -0.82 -27.55 26.17
CA LYS A 90 -0.15 -28.30 27.23
C LYS A 90 -1.17 -29.08 28.03
N ASP A 91 -0.90 -30.37 28.21
CA ASP A 91 -1.71 -31.20 29.08
C ASP A 91 -1.44 -30.87 30.57
N ASN A 92 -2.46 -30.39 31.28
CA ASN A 92 -2.41 -30.09 32.72
C ASN A 92 -3.13 -31.15 33.59
N GLY A 93 -3.52 -32.30 33.02
CA GLY A 93 -4.34 -33.32 33.65
C GLY A 93 -5.81 -33.19 33.26
N ASP A 94 -6.58 -32.42 34.03
CA ASP A 94 -8.04 -32.28 33.86
C ASP A 94 -8.43 -31.20 32.82
N SER A 95 -7.46 -30.38 32.38
CA SER A 95 -7.63 -29.35 31.35
C SER A 95 -6.42 -29.30 30.40
N PHE A 96 -6.60 -28.62 29.27
CA PHE A 96 -5.49 -28.15 28.45
C PHE A 96 -5.18 -26.68 28.80
N GLY A 97 -3.91 -26.36 29.01
CA GLY A 97 -3.43 -24.99 29.06
C GLY A 97 -2.86 -24.55 27.72
N ILE A 98 -2.67 -23.25 27.55
CA ILE A 98 -1.96 -22.68 26.40
C ILE A 98 -0.45 -22.68 26.68
N ASP A 99 0.34 -23.25 25.77
CA ASP A 99 1.81 -23.19 25.82
C ASP A 99 2.33 -22.04 24.94
N THR A 100 1.88 -22.01 23.68
CA THR A 100 2.15 -20.91 22.76
C THR A 100 0.89 -20.58 21.96
N MET A 101 0.77 -19.32 21.52
CA MET A 101 -0.35 -18.90 20.69
C MET A 101 -0.01 -17.75 19.75
N SER A 102 -0.75 -17.66 18.65
CA SER A 102 -0.66 -16.62 17.64
C SER A 102 -2.06 -16.32 17.09
N LEU A 103 -2.51 -15.06 17.17
CA LEU A 103 -3.77 -14.63 16.55
C LEU A 103 -3.57 -14.51 15.03
N ILE A 104 -4.37 -15.26 14.26
CA ILE A 104 -4.19 -15.36 12.81
C ILE A 104 -5.08 -14.33 12.10
N ASP A 105 -6.38 -14.39 12.38
CA ASP A 105 -7.36 -13.46 11.85
C ASP A 105 -8.59 -13.38 12.77
N VAL A 106 -9.50 -12.47 12.46
CA VAL A 106 -10.82 -12.41 13.08
C VAL A 106 -11.89 -12.50 12.00
N GLY A 107 -12.65 -13.59 12.03
CA GLY A 107 -13.76 -13.81 11.11
C GLY A 107 -14.96 -12.95 11.48
N VAL A 108 -15.48 -12.21 10.51
CA VAL A 108 -16.75 -11.50 10.58
C VAL A 108 -17.81 -12.43 10.01
N THR A 109 -18.67 -12.97 10.87
CA THR A 109 -19.54 -14.11 10.55
C THR A 109 -20.91 -14.01 11.20
N LYS A 110 -21.93 -14.63 10.59
CA LYS A 110 -23.25 -14.80 11.20
C LYS A 110 -23.28 -15.80 12.36
N HIS A 111 -22.26 -16.65 12.47
CA HIS A 111 -22.15 -17.70 13.49
C HIS A 111 -20.82 -17.56 14.24
N PRO A 112 -20.64 -16.47 15.00
CA PRO A 112 -19.38 -16.22 15.68
C PRO A 112 -19.10 -17.30 16.72
N ARG A 113 -17.89 -17.83 16.69
CA ARG A 113 -17.35 -18.64 17.79
C ARG A 113 -16.51 -17.74 18.67
N LYS A 114 -16.49 -18.02 19.98
CA LYS A 114 -15.67 -17.26 20.92
C LYS A 114 -14.19 -17.27 20.52
N ILE A 115 -13.69 -18.42 20.07
CA ILE A 115 -12.37 -18.54 19.42
C ILE A 115 -12.30 -19.83 18.61
N ARG A 116 -11.53 -19.84 17.53
CA ARG A 116 -11.25 -21.02 16.70
C ARG A 116 -9.79 -21.41 16.86
N LEU A 117 -9.54 -22.66 17.24
CA LEU A 117 -8.19 -23.20 17.38
C LEU A 117 -7.71 -23.79 16.05
N LEU A 118 -6.46 -23.50 15.68
CA LEU A 118 -5.72 -24.12 14.57
C LEU A 118 -4.50 -24.87 15.16
N ASN A 119 -4.13 -25.98 14.51
CA ASN A 119 -3.00 -26.85 14.85
C ASN A 119 -2.83 -27.12 16.36
N SER A 120 -3.88 -27.62 17.01
CA SER A 120 -3.91 -27.94 18.46
C SER A 120 -3.07 -29.16 18.82
N GLU A 121 -1.77 -29.13 18.54
CA GLU A 121 -0.82 -30.14 18.99
C GLU A 121 -0.73 -30.11 20.53
N ILE A 122 -0.76 -31.29 21.14
CA ILE A 122 -0.72 -31.46 22.59
C ILE A 122 0.70 -31.89 22.97
N THR A 123 1.39 -31.07 23.74
CA THR A 123 2.71 -31.41 24.27
C THR A 123 2.57 -32.30 25.51
N GLY A 124 3.26 -33.44 25.51
CA GLY A 124 3.44 -34.26 26.72
C GLY A 124 2.66 -35.59 26.83
N GLU A 125 2.14 -36.18 25.75
CA GLU A 125 1.55 -37.53 25.80
C GLU A 125 2.58 -38.60 26.22
N THR A 126 2.68 -38.87 27.52
CA THR A 126 3.23 -40.11 28.07
C THR A 126 2.23 -40.70 29.04
N GLY A 127 1.48 -41.72 28.62
CA GLY A 127 0.51 -42.38 29.50
C GLY A 127 -0.08 -43.66 28.93
N ASN A 128 0.69 -44.74 28.90
CA ASN A 128 0.14 -46.09 28.69
C ASN A 128 -0.45 -46.57 30.04
N PRO A 129 -1.71 -47.05 30.13
CA PRO A 129 -2.30 -47.46 31.40
C PRO A 129 -1.72 -48.80 31.87
N ASN A 130 -1.26 -48.84 33.12
CA ASN A 130 -0.67 -49.99 33.79
C ASN A 130 -1.76 -50.94 34.35
N PRO A 131 -1.77 -52.26 34.08
CA PRO A 131 -2.66 -53.19 34.77
C PRO A 131 -2.05 -53.74 36.07
N GLU A 132 -2.90 -53.92 37.10
CA GLU A 132 -2.62 -54.46 38.45
C GLU A 132 -2.12 -55.94 38.48
N PRO A 133 -1.53 -56.42 39.62
CA PRO A 133 -0.67 -57.61 39.64
C PRO A 133 -1.32 -58.96 40.06
N ALA A 134 -0.69 -60.03 39.53
CA ALA A 134 -0.52 -61.43 40.01
C ALA A 134 -1.70 -62.44 39.84
N PRO A 135 -1.47 -63.79 39.75
CA PRO A 135 -0.28 -64.59 40.10
C PRO A 135 0.19 -65.69 39.10
N GLN A 136 1.46 -66.12 39.21
CA GLN A 136 2.03 -67.37 38.63
C GLN A 136 1.87 -68.56 39.62
N PRO A 137 2.09 -69.86 39.27
CA PRO A 137 2.96 -70.42 38.20
C PRO A 137 2.46 -71.70 37.46
N GLN A 138 3.08 -72.07 36.32
CA GLN A 138 3.62 -73.43 35.98
C GLN A 138 4.20 -73.53 34.53
N PRO A 139 5.03 -74.56 34.20
CA PRO A 139 6.22 -74.42 33.35
C PRO A 139 6.10 -74.76 31.84
N GLN A 140 6.87 -73.98 31.05
CA GLN A 140 7.42 -74.05 29.67
C GLN A 140 7.01 -75.16 28.65
N PRO A 141 6.98 -74.77 27.37
CA PRO A 141 7.90 -75.33 26.35
C PRO A 141 8.74 -74.25 25.62
N PRO A 142 9.78 -74.61 24.86
CA PRO A 142 10.83 -73.68 24.42
C PRO A 142 10.39 -72.70 23.31
N ALA A 143 10.76 -71.44 23.53
CA ALA A 143 11.04 -70.36 22.57
C ALA A 143 10.20 -70.32 21.27
N LYS A 144 9.03 -69.65 21.33
CA LYS A 144 8.35 -69.06 20.17
C LYS A 144 8.27 -67.52 20.22
N ASP A 145 8.46 -66.91 21.39
CA ASP A 145 8.27 -65.46 21.57
C ASP A 145 9.41 -64.59 21.02
N THR A 146 10.60 -65.15 20.82
CA THR A 146 11.75 -64.41 20.31
C THR A 146 11.50 -63.88 18.89
N ASN A 147 10.81 -64.62 18.02
CA ASN A 147 10.52 -64.16 16.65
C ASN A 147 9.43 -63.08 16.57
N VAL A 148 8.49 -63.04 17.52
CA VAL A 148 7.41 -62.03 17.56
C VAL A 148 7.95 -60.71 18.10
N ALA A 149 8.79 -60.75 19.15
CA ALA A 149 9.44 -59.56 19.68
C ALA A 149 10.39 -58.91 18.66
N THR A 150 11.17 -59.72 17.92
CA THR A 150 12.08 -59.20 16.89
C THR A 150 11.33 -58.62 15.68
N SER A 151 10.19 -59.19 15.28
CA SER A 151 9.38 -58.64 14.17
C SER A 151 8.68 -57.34 14.55
N LEU A 152 8.13 -57.23 15.76
CA LEU A 152 7.58 -55.98 16.31
C LEU A 152 8.63 -54.87 16.42
N LEU A 153 9.87 -55.21 16.79
CA LEU A 153 10.98 -54.25 16.82
C LEU A 153 11.36 -53.78 15.41
N LEU A 154 11.35 -54.68 14.42
CA LEU A 154 11.61 -54.35 13.02
C LEU A 154 10.54 -53.41 12.45
N GLU A 155 9.27 -53.69 12.73
CA GLU A 155 8.13 -52.87 12.31
C GLU A 155 8.17 -51.48 12.95
N LYS A 156 8.50 -51.41 14.25
CA LYS A 156 8.73 -50.12 14.94
C LYS A 156 9.91 -49.35 14.37
N LEU A 157 11.00 -50.02 14.00
CA LEU A 157 12.15 -49.39 13.34
C LEU A 157 11.77 -48.83 11.97
N GLN A 158 11.05 -49.61 11.15
CA GLN A 158 10.56 -49.15 9.85
C GLN A 158 9.58 -47.97 9.97
N GLY A 159 8.70 -48.00 10.97
CA GLY A 159 7.80 -46.88 11.28
C GLY A 159 8.57 -45.61 11.64
N LYS A 160 9.62 -45.73 12.46
CA LYS A 160 10.50 -44.60 12.78
C LYS A 160 11.30 -44.09 11.59
N ASP A 161 11.79 -44.96 10.71
CA ASP A 161 12.49 -44.55 9.49
C ASP A 161 11.56 -43.76 8.54
N ALA A 162 10.28 -44.14 8.45
CA ALA A 162 9.29 -43.40 7.69
C ALA A 162 8.97 -42.02 8.31
N GLU A 163 8.93 -41.94 9.63
CA GLU A 163 8.72 -40.69 10.37
C GLU A 163 9.91 -39.73 10.23
N ILE A 164 11.15 -40.26 10.26
CA ILE A 164 12.37 -39.51 9.96
C ILE A 164 12.33 -38.93 8.55
N GLY A 165 11.83 -39.68 7.57
CA GLY A 165 11.66 -39.20 6.20
C GLY A 165 10.71 -37.99 6.11
N LYS A 166 9.57 -38.05 6.79
CA LYS A 166 8.61 -36.93 6.84
C LYS A 166 9.21 -35.68 7.48
N LEU A 167 9.92 -35.84 8.59
CA LEU A 167 10.60 -34.73 9.28
C LEU A 167 11.70 -34.11 8.40
N GLN A 168 12.39 -34.90 7.59
CA GLN A 168 13.37 -34.37 6.63
C GLN A 168 12.73 -33.55 5.51
N ASP A 169 11.58 -33.98 5.00
CA ASP A 169 10.82 -33.23 3.99
C ASP A 169 10.30 -31.91 4.57
N GLU A 170 9.79 -31.93 5.80
CA GLU A 170 9.33 -30.73 6.51
C GLU A 170 10.47 -29.75 6.79
N ILE A 171 11.64 -30.22 7.23
CA ILE A 171 12.85 -29.41 7.39
C ILE A 171 13.26 -28.75 6.06
N ASN A 172 13.13 -29.45 4.93
CA ASN A 172 13.47 -28.90 3.63
C ASN A 172 12.47 -27.82 3.19
N ASN A 173 11.17 -28.03 3.42
CA ASN A 173 10.15 -27.01 3.18
C ASN A 173 10.37 -25.76 4.04
N LEU A 174 10.62 -25.93 5.34
CA LEU A 174 10.89 -24.81 6.26
C LEU A 174 12.14 -24.02 5.84
N LYS A 175 13.17 -24.68 5.30
CA LYS A 175 14.34 -23.98 4.74
C LYS A 175 14.00 -23.14 3.51
N GLU A 176 13.16 -23.64 2.62
CA GLU A 176 12.73 -22.88 1.45
C GLU A 176 11.82 -21.71 1.85
N GLU A 177 10.95 -21.88 2.84
CA GLU A 177 10.18 -20.77 3.40
C GLU A 177 11.07 -19.73 4.10
N SER A 178 12.07 -20.17 4.87
CA SER A 178 13.05 -19.28 5.51
C SER A 178 13.78 -18.39 4.49
N LYS A 179 14.10 -18.91 3.29
CA LYS A 179 14.72 -18.09 2.23
C LYS A 179 13.77 -17.00 1.74
N LYS A 180 12.48 -17.31 1.59
CA LYS A 180 11.47 -16.31 1.20
C LYS A 180 11.36 -15.20 2.24
N TYR A 181 11.47 -15.53 3.53
CA TYR A 181 11.50 -14.52 4.59
C TYR A 181 12.72 -13.58 4.48
N ASP A 182 13.89 -14.10 4.13
CA ASP A 182 15.08 -13.27 3.91
C ASP A 182 14.91 -12.30 2.72
N GLU A 183 14.28 -12.76 1.63
CA GLU A 183 13.95 -11.92 0.47
C GLU A 183 12.96 -10.82 0.85
N ILE A 184 11.90 -11.17 1.59
CA ILE A 184 10.91 -10.20 2.09
C ILE A 184 11.59 -9.17 3.00
N LYS A 185 12.46 -9.61 3.90
CA LYS A 185 13.19 -8.71 4.81
C LYS A 185 14.08 -7.74 4.04
N LYS A 186 14.75 -8.21 2.99
CA LYS A 186 15.55 -7.34 2.12
C LYS A 186 14.68 -6.31 1.40
N ALA A 187 13.54 -6.71 0.85
CA ALA A 187 12.61 -5.80 0.18
C ALA A 187 12.03 -4.74 1.14
N ILE A 188 11.78 -5.11 2.40
CA ILE A 188 11.34 -4.15 3.45
C ILE A 188 12.43 -3.11 3.72
N GLU A 189 13.70 -3.51 3.82
CA GLU A 189 14.82 -2.58 4.05
C GLU A 189 15.00 -1.61 2.87
N GLU A 190 14.97 -2.12 1.63
CA GLU A 190 15.04 -1.28 0.42
C GLU A 190 13.89 -0.26 0.36
N ASN A 191 12.66 -0.67 0.73
CA ASN A 191 11.52 0.24 0.80
C ASN A 191 11.67 1.30 1.89
N LYS A 192 12.31 0.96 3.01
CA LYS A 192 12.56 1.90 4.10
C LYS A 192 13.55 2.98 3.68
N GLU A 193 14.65 2.60 3.02
CA GLU A 193 15.61 3.56 2.44
C GLU A 193 14.94 4.49 1.41
N PHE A 194 14.01 3.97 0.60
CA PHE A 194 13.22 4.79 -0.31
C PHE A 194 12.32 5.80 0.41
N ILE A 195 11.68 5.40 1.52
CA ILE A 195 10.84 6.28 2.32
C ILE A 195 11.69 7.38 2.99
N ASP A 196 12.86 7.02 3.52
CA ASP A 196 13.76 7.99 4.18
C ASP A 196 14.30 9.02 3.18
N SER A 197 14.48 8.64 1.91
CA SER A 197 14.90 9.55 0.82
C SER A 197 13.76 10.35 0.18
N LYS A 198 12.50 10.09 0.54
CA LYS A 198 11.33 10.77 -0.05
C LYS A 198 11.37 12.28 0.13
N ASP A 199 11.75 12.75 1.31
CA ASP A 199 11.75 14.19 1.62
C ASP A 199 12.85 14.93 0.83
N ASP A 200 14.00 14.29 0.62
CA ASP A 200 15.08 14.82 -0.21
C ASP A 200 14.65 14.91 -1.69
N ILE A 201 13.99 13.87 -2.21
CA ILE A 201 13.45 13.86 -3.58
C ILE A 201 12.40 14.98 -3.76
N LEU A 202 11.49 15.14 -2.79
CA LEU A 202 10.47 16.19 -2.84
C LEU A 202 11.11 17.58 -2.82
N LYS A 203 12.17 17.76 -2.02
CA LYS A 203 12.94 19.00 -1.98
C LYS A 203 13.60 19.29 -3.33
N GLU A 204 14.31 18.32 -3.91
CA GLU A 204 14.98 18.47 -5.22
C GLU A 204 13.96 18.78 -6.33
N LEU A 205 12.82 18.09 -6.36
CA LEU A 205 11.73 18.38 -7.30
C LEU A 205 11.17 19.79 -7.14
N SER A 206 11.05 20.30 -5.91
CA SER A 206 10.59 21.66 -5.66
C SER A 206 11.58 22.71 -6.18
N GLU A 207 12.87 22.46 -6.00
CA GLU A 207 13.95 23.34 -6.49
C GLU A 207 14.01 23.34 -8.01
N LEU A 208 13.87 22.17 -8.65
CA LEU A 208 13.79 22.04 -10.11
C LEU A 208 12.60 22.80 -10.69
N ARG A 209 11.40 22.66 -10.10
CA ARG A 209 10.21 23.41 -10.55
C ARG A 209 10.41 24.92 -10.41
N LYS A 210 11.04 25.38 -9.33
CA LYS A 210 11.33 26.80 -9.14
C LYS A 210 12.29 27.32 -10.21
N ALA A 211 13.39 26.59 -10.47
CA ALA A 211 14.35 26.94 -11.51
C ALA A 211 13.73 26.94 -12.92
N GLU A 212 12.86 25.97 -13.22
CA GLU A 212 12.14 25.92 -14.49
C GLU A 212 11.17 27.11 -14.65
N ASN A 213 10.42 27.45 -13.60
CA ASN A 213 9.51 28.59 -13.61
C ASN A 213 10.28 29.91 -13.77
N GLU A 214 11.40 30.10 -13.05
CA GLU A 214 12.26 31.27 -13.23
C GLU A 214 12.79 31.40 -14.66
N ARG A 215 13.12 30.27 -15.32
CA ARG A 215 13.53 30.25 -16.73
C ARG A 215 12.37 30.66 -17.65
N LYS A 216 11.17 30.11 -17.45
CA LYS A 216 9.97 30.44 -18.26
C LYS A 216 9.55 31.89 -18.10
N ILE A 217 9.60 32.43 -16.87
CA ILE A 217 9.33 33.85 -16.59
C ILE A 217 10.25 34.72 -17.44
N LYS A 218 11.57 34.47 -17.42
CA LYS A 218 12.54 35.23 -18.23
C LYS A 218 12.29 35.13 -19.72
N ASP A 219 11.87 33.96 -20.20
CA ASP A 219 11.50 33.76 -21.61
C ASP A 219 10.28 34.61 -22.00
N TYR A 220 9.25 34.65 -21.15
CA TYR A 220 8.07 35.49 -21.37
C TYR A 220 8.36 36.99 -21.25
N GLU A 221 9.19 37.39 -20.28
CA GLU A 221 9.69 38.77 -20.14
C GLU A 221 10.39 39.21 -21.42
N ALA A 222 11.30 38.40 -21.96
CA ALA A 222 12.01 38.71 -23.20
C ALA A 222 11.09 38.71 -24.44
N LYS A 223 10.19 37.73 -24.54
CA LYS A 223 9.35 37.52 -25.73
C LYS A 223 8.23 38.56 -25.89
N TYR A 224 7.67 39.03 -24.78
CA TYR A 224 6.51 39.93 -24.77
C TYR A 224 6.78 41.28 -24.10
N ASN A 225 8.04 41.54 -23.75
CA ASN A 225 8.47 42.74 -23.03
C ASN A 225 7.63 42.94 -21.75
N PHE A 226 7.47 41.86 -21.00
CA PHE A 226 6.82 41.87 -19.70
C PHE A 226 7.82 42.16 -18.58
N ASN A 227 7.30 42.61 -17.44
CA ASN A 227 8.09 42.74 -16.23
C ASN A 227 7.36 42.08 -15.06
N TYR A 228 7.81 40.89 -14.68
CA TYR A 228 7.14 40.06 -13.69
C TYR A 228 7.19 40.65 -12.28
N ASN A 229 8.26 41.37 -11.95
CA ASN A 229 8.49 41.89 -10.60
C ASN A 229 7.91 43.30 -10.38
N GLU A 230 7.81 44.11 -11.43
CA GLU A 230 7.44 45.53 -11.30
C GLU A 230 6.03 45.84 -11.79
N ASN A 231 5.42 44.99 -12.62
CA ASN A 231 4.07 45.19 -13.15
C ASN A 231 3.11 44.06 -12.73
N ALA A 232 2.10 44.41 -11.93
CA ALA A 232 1.12 43.44 -11.42
C ALA A 232 0.27 42.79 -12.53
N GLN A 233 -0.03 43.50 -13.61
CA GLN A 233 -0.78 42.96 -14.75
C GLN A 233 0.07 41.99 -15.56
N ASP A 234 1.33 42.34 -15.81
CA ASP A 234 2.27 41.46 -16.51
C ASP A 234 2.57 40.21 -15.66
N LYS A 235 2.65 40.36 -14.33
CA LYS A 235 2.76 39.24 -13.40
C LYS A 235 1.57 38.29 -13.51
N GLU A 236 0.34 38.80 -13.47
CA GLU A 236 -0.86 37.97 -13.59
C GLU A 236 -0.91 37.21 -14.92
N ILE A 237 -0.52 37.87 -16.02
CA ILE A 237 -0.43 37.25 -17.35
C ILE A 237 0.60 36.12 -17.35
N ILE A 238 1.79 36.35 -16.78
CA ILE A 238 2.84 35.33 -16.69
C ILE A 238 2.40 34.17 -15.78
N ASP A 239 1.73 34.43 -14.66
CA ASP A 239 1.20 33.39 -13.77
C ASP A 239 0.19 32.48 -14.50
N LYS A 240 -0.69 33.05 -15.32
CA LYS A 240 -1.63 32.30 -16.19
C LYS A 240 -0.90 31.48 -17.26
N LEU A 241 0.17 32.03 -17.85
CA LEU A 241 1.01 31.29 -18.80
C LEU A 241 1.73 30.11 -18.15
N LEU A 242 2.20 30.26 -16.90
CA LEU A 242 2.87 29.20 -16.15
C LEU A 242 1.91 28.10 -15.69
N SER A 243 0.67 28.46 -15.32
CA SER A 243 -0.36 27.50 -14.91
C SER A 243 -1.02 26.78 -16.09
N GLY A 244 -0.86 27.30 -17.31
CA GLY A 244 -1.50 26.79 -18.52
C GLY A 244 -2.95 27.26 -18.68
N ASP A 245 -3.42 28.19 -17.85
CA ASP A 245 -4.75 28.80 -17.91
C ASP A 245 -4.80 29.90 -18.98
N VAL A 246 -4.61 29.48 -20.24
CA VAL A 246 -4.51 30.39 -21.39
C VAL A 246 -5.79 30.33 -22.20
N ASP A 247 -6.62 31.36 -22.05
CA ASP A 247 -7.82 31.55 -22.84
C ASP A 247 -7.54 32.30 -24.16
N MET A 248 -8.57 32.39 -25.01
CA MET A 248 -8.46 33.01 -26.33
C MET A 248 -8.17 34.52 -26.24
N GLU A 249 -8.74 35.18 -25.23
CA GLU A 249 -8.55 36.63 -25.01
C GLU A 249 -7.11 36.93 -24.61
N LEU A 250 -6.51 36.11 -23.75
CA LEU A 250 -5.10 36.23 -23.37
C LEU A 250 -4.19 35.98 -24.56
N MET A 251 -4.49 34.99 -25.41
CA MET A 251 -3.73 34.75 -26.64
C MET A 251 -3.78 35.94 -27.61
N GLU A 252 -4.95 36.55 -27.79
CA GLU A 252 -5.12 37.72 -28.66
C GLU A 252 -4.31 38.92 -28.14
N LYS A 253 -4.38 39.20 -26.83
CA LYS A 253 -3.57 40.25 -26.19
C LYS A 253 -2.07 40.03 -26.34
N LEU A 254 -1.61 38.78 -26.23
CA LEU A 254 -0.19 38.43 -26.44
C LEU A 254 0.24 38.63 -27.90
N ALA A 255 -0.62 38.27 -28.86
CA ALA A 255 -0.36 38.47 -30.28
C ALA A 255 -0.29 39.95 -30.65
N GLU A 256 -1.25 40.76 -30.18
CA GLU A 256 -1.24 42.21 -30.37
C GLU A 256 0.02 42.87 -29.79
N ARG A 257 0.39 42.48 -28.56
CA ARG A 257 1.59 43.03 -27.90
C ARG A 257 2.85 42.68 -28.68
N ARG A 258 2.93 41.47 -29.23
CA ARG A 258 4.05 41.06 -30.10
C ARG A 258 4.12 41.87 -31.39
N ILE A 259 3.00 42.09 -32.06
CA ILE A 259 2.94 42.94 -33.26
C ILE A 259 3.39 44.38 -32.95
N LYS A 260 2.96 44.93 -31.81
CA LYS A 260 3.39 46.27 -31.36
C LYS A 260 4.89 46.35 -31.10
N ILE A 261 5.49 45.31 -30.53
CA ILE A 261 6.94 45.23 -30.30
C ILE A 261 7.70 45.14 -31.63
N GLU A 262 7.25 44.28 -32.55
CA GLU A 262 7.87 44.11 -33.87
C GLU A 262 7.78 45.41 -34.69
N ALA A 263 6.61 46.07 -34.70
CA ALA A 263 6.42 47.37 -35.36
C ALA A 263 7.29 48.50 -34.75
N ALA A 264 7.51 48.50 -33.44
CA ALA A 264 8.41 49.45 -32.78
C ALA A 264 9.89 49.19 -33.11
N SER A 265 10.26 47.94 -33.40
CA SER A 265 11.63 47.56 -33.79
C SER A 265 11.96 47.86 -35.27
N ASP A 266 10.96 47.81 -36.16
CA ASP A 266 11.11 48.14 -37.60
C ASP A 266 11.21 49.65 -37.89
N GLY A 267 10.97 50.51 -36.89
CA GLY A 267 11.19 51.96 -36.98
C GLY A 267 12.67 52.39 -37.02
N SER A 268 13.62 51.47 -36.83
CA SER A 268 15.05 51.73 -36.95
C SER A 268 15.58 51.37 -38.34
N THR A 269 15.32 52.22 -39.31
CA THR A 269 16.12 52.24 -40.55
C THR A 269 17.59 52.54 -40.20
N PRO A 270 18.58 51.81 -40.76
CA PRO A 270 20.00 52.17 -40.64
C PRO A 270 20.26 53.46 -41.44
N GLY A 271 20.08 54.62 -40.79
CA GLY A 271 20.34 55.93 -41.35
C GLY A 271 21.83 56.27 -41.42
N GLY A 272 22.58 55.57 -42.28
CA GLY A 272 23.95 55.91 -42.68
C GLY A 272 24.00 56.53 -44.08
N ARG A 273 23.94 57.86 -44.12
CA ARG A 273 24.19 58.82 -45.23
C ARG A 273 24.70 58.27 -46.59
N ASN A 274 24.05 58.71 -47.67
CA ASN A 274 24.75 59.49 -48.71
C ASN A 274 23.78 60.47 -49.42
N PRO A 275 24.15 61.75 -49.64
CA PRO A 275 23.31 62.73 -50.34
C PRO A 275 23.64 62.75 -51.83
N ALA A 276 22.64 62.58 -52.69
CA ALA A 276 22.74 62.97 -54.10
C ALA A 276 21.33 63.26 -54.66
N ASN A 277 21.00 64.55 -54.63
CA ASN A 277 20.35 65.39 -55.65
C ASN A 277 19.27 64.81 -56.61
N SER A 278 18.32 65.71 -56.95
CA SER A 278 17.23 65.61 -57.94
C SER A 278 15.98 64.88 -57.42
N GLY A 279 14.81 65.46 -57.21
CA GLY A 279 14.23 66.70 -57.72
C GLY A 279 12.76 66.40 -58.06
N ASP A 280 11.87 67.31 -57.65
CA ASP A 280 10.50 67.51 -58.15
C ASP A 280 9.30 66.82 -57.45
N VAL A 281 8.60 67.67 -56.69
CA VAL A 281 7.15 67.91 -56.54
C VAL A 281 6.16 66.77 -56.84
N GLY A 282 5.27 66.52 -55.87
CA GLY A 282 4.04 65.75 -56.06
C GLY A 282 3.15 65.73 -54.82
N GLU A 283 2.43 66.82 -54.60
CA GLU A 283 1.35 66.97 -53.64
C GLU A 283 0.10 66.19 -54.10
N THR A 284 -0.44 65.29 -53.26
CA THR A 284 -1.86 64.88 -53.28
C THR A 284 -2.19 64.22 -51.95
N GLY A 285 -3.05 64.85 -51.16
CA GLY A 285 -3.63 64.24 -49.96
C GLY A 285 -4.74 63.26 -50.30
N ASP A 286 -5.18 62.48 -49.31
CA ASP A 286 -6.60 62.46 -48.98
C ASP A 286 -6.85 61.86 -47.59
N THR A 287 -7.99 62.28 -47.07
CA THR A 287 -8.71 62.03 -45.83
C THR A 287 -8.58 60.67 -45.13
N GLY A 288 -8.69 60.74 -43.80
CA GLY A 288 -8.65 59.63 -42.87
C GLY A 288 -9.71 58.55 -43.07
N ASN A 289 -9.39 57.39 -42.50
CA ASN A 289 -10.36 56.36 -42.20
C ASN A 289 -10.14 55.93 -40.74
N ALA A 290 -11.11 56.25 -39.88
CA ALA A 290 -11.21 55.66 -38.56
C ALA A 290 -11.59 54.19 -38.75
N GLY A 291 -10.58 53.33 -38.86
CA GLY A 291 -10.76 51.89 -38.84
C GLY A 291 -11.16 51.46 -37.43
N ASP A 292 -12.33 50.82 -37.33
CA ASP A 292 -12.90 50.23 -36.14
C ASP A 292 -11.86 49.34 -35.43
N GLU A 293 -11.45 49.71 -34.21
CA GLU A 293 -10.44 49.01 -33.39
C GLU A 293 -10.91 47.60 -32.95
N ASN A 294 -12.14 47.19 -33.29
CA ASN A 294 -12.71 45.88 -33.01
C ASN A 294 -12.82 44.95 -34.23
N ALA A 295 -12.34 45.35 -35.41
CA ALA A 295 -12.35 44.47 -36.58
C ALA A 295 -11.10 43.56 -36.57
N PRO A 296 -11.24 42.22 -36.59
CA PRO A 296 -10.08 41.33 -36.65
C PRO A 296 -9.27 41.59 -37.92
N SER A 297 -7.95 41.74 -37.76
CA SER A 297 -7.03 42.14 -38.83
C SER A 297 -6.72 41.03 -39.84
N PHE A 298 -7.26 39.82 -39.64
CA PHE A 298 -7.04 38.68 -40.52
C PHE A 298 -8.33 38.33 -41.27
N THR A 299 -8.20 38.12 -42.58
CA THR A 299 -9.33 37.78 -43.45
C THR A 299 -9.31 36.31 -43.88
N THR A 300 -8.24 35.57 -43.54
CA THR A 300 -8.03 34.21 -44.05
C THR A 300 -7.61 33.21 -42.98
N ARG A 301 -8.09 31.97 -43.14
CA ARG A 301 -7.81 30.84 -42.24
C ARG A 301 -6.35 30.40 -42.27
N GLU A 302 -5.63 30.74 -43.34
CA GLU A 302 -4.24 30.35 -43.58
C GLU A 302 -3.25 31.21 -42.80
N GLU A 303 -3.51 32.52 -42.68
CA GLU A 303 -2.73 33.44 -41.83
C GLU A 303 -2.80 33.01 -40.37
N TYR A 304 -4.00 32.64 -39.90
CA TYR A 304 -4.23 32.11 -38.55
C TYR A 304 -3.44 30.82 -38.28
N ASN A 305 -3.46 29.86 -39.20
CA ASN A 305 -2.75 28.58 -39.03
C ASN A 305 -1.23 28.73 -39.05
N LYS A 306 -0.70 29.71 -39.81
CA LYS A 306 0.73 29.99 -39.88
C LYS A 306 1.25 30.53 -38.54
N ILE A 307 0.52 31.46 -37.93
CA ILE A 307 0.88 32.05 -36.63
C ILE A 307 0.84 30.99 -35.51
N LEU A 308 -0.17 30.10 -35.49
CA LEU A 308 -0.23 29.00 -34.52
C LEU A 308 0.99 28.08 -34.59
N LYS A 309 1.46 27.79 -35.81
CA LYS A 309 2.63 26.95 -36.05
C LYS A 309 3.93 27.65 -35.60
N ASP A 310 4.06 28.94 -35.89
CA ASP A 310 5.22 29.75 -35.49
C ASP A 310 5.27 29.99 -33.97
N MET A 311 4.13 29.89 -33.27
CA MET A 311 4.05 29.92 -31.81
C MET A 311 4.27 28.56 -31.12
N GLY A 312 4.53 27.49 -31.87
CA GLY A 312 4.82 26.16 -31.31
C GLY A 312 3.59 25.37 -30.85
N PHE A 313 2.38 25.88 -31.10
CA PHE A 313 1.13 25.17 -30.86
C PHE A 313 0.84 24.23 -32.03
N ASN A 314 1.60 23.13 -32.11
CA ASN A 314 1.20 22.03 -32.98
C ASN A 314 -0.11 21.45 -32.44
N ARG A 315 -1.20 21.59 -33.20
CA ARG A 315 -2.40 20.78 -33.00
C ARG A 315 -2.05 19.33 -33.29
N THR A 316 -1.57 18.60 -32.30
CA THR A 316 -1.71 17.15 -32.28
C THR A 316 -3.21 16.90 -32.23
N ARG A 317 -3.77 16.36 -33.33
CA ARG A 317 -5.18 15.93 -33.38
C ARG A 317 -5.44 14.99 -32.19
N ILE A 318 -6.43 15.34 -31.36
CA ILE A 318 -7.26 14.33 -30.68
C ILE A 318 -8.26 13.83 -31.72
#